data_AF-E4XY78-F1
#
_entry.id   AF-E4XY78-F1
#
_cell.length_a   1.000
_cell.length_b   1.000
_cell.length_c   1.000
_cell.angle_alpha   90.00
_cell.angle_beta   90.00
_cell.angle_gamma   90.00
#
_symmetry.space_group_name_H-M   'P 1'
#
loop_
_entity.id
_entity.type
_entity.pdbx_description
1 polymer ?
#
loop_
_entity_poly.entity_id
_entity_poly.type
_entity_poly.pdbx_seq_one_letter_code
_entity_poly.pdbx_strand_id
1 'polypeptide(L)'
;MSPEDVKGSITVFMLYMMQGLVLGVVGCVPLVMNTMGVDMEQQAIFSMAMVPFSVKILWAPIVDSISFGKLGWRKPWIVFAQSIVGALLAGASLSFDTLVENGDIALLTGMYFVIVGCLTIQDISVDGWACSLLSPEYVGMTANLQLAGQLIGAFSWNIYFSFLDETIGYPSFLRYVSIFYLVATAAVLVLVKDTSKPENNSWSSVSNSFLNIFKLLKLKPIIILVIFCLTSKIGFAPHGEALMLKLRARCVEKKVFSRVSFFMKFFNVACAAVFIKFTRKRSLITFLYAYPFYMIGT
;
A
#
# COMPACT_ATOMS: atom_id res chain seq x y z
N MET A 1 15.44 10.31 -20.18
CA MET A 1 14.07 9.81 -19.97
C MET A 1 13.19 10.35 -21.08
N SER A 2 12.50 9.49 -21.82
CA SER A 2 11.63 9.93 -22.92
C SER A 2 10.37 10.64 -22.38
N PRO A 3 9.67 11.47 -23.18
CA PRO A 3 8.41 12.07 -22.75
C PRO A 3 7.34 11.04 -22.32
N GLU A 4 7.35 9.85 -22.94
CA GLU A 4 6.45 8.75 -22.60
C GLU A 4 6.80 8.13 -21.25
N ASP A 5 8.09 7.89 -20.97
CA ASP A 5 8.54 7.37 -19.66
C ASP A 5 8.22 8.35 -18.52
N VAL A 6 8.30 9.66 -18.77
CA VAL A 6 7.92 10.70 -17.80
C VAL A 6 6.43 10.62 -17.50
N LYS A 7 5.59 10.53 -18.54
CA LYS A 7 4.14 10.37 -18.36
C LYS A 7 3.78 9.07 -17.64
N GLY A 8 4.43 7.95 -17.99
CA GLY A 8 4.29 6.66 -17.31
C GLY A 8 4.67 6.75 -15.83
N SER A 9 5.82 7.35 -15.53
CA SER A 9 6.30 7.53 -14.15
C SER A 9 5.36 8.38 -13.30
N ILE A 10 4.85 9.49 -13.86
CA ILE A 10 3.86 10.34 -13.17
C ILE A 10 2.58 9.55 -12.90
N THR A 11 2.11 8.76 -13.87
CA THR A 11 0.90 7.95 -13.72
C THR A 11 1.06 6.92 -12.59
N VAL A 12 2.16 6.17 -12.61
CA VAL A 12 2.49 5.17 -11.58
C VAL A 12 2.61 5.83 -10.21
N PHE A 13 3.34 6.94 -10.11
CA PHE A 13 3.48 7.70 -8.87
C PHE A 13 2.12 8.18 -8.32
N MET A 14 1.27 8.76 -9.16
CA MET A 14 -0.06 9.22 -8.76
C MET A 14 -0.93 8.07 -8.27
N LEU A 15 -0.92 6.91 -8.93
CA LEU A 15 -1.68 5.74 -8.51
C LEU A 15 -1.24 5.20 -7.15
N TYR A 16 0.07 5.17 -6.88
CA TYR A 16 0.59 4.79 -5.56
C TYR A 16 0.36 5.87 -4.50
N MET A 17 0.33 7.14 -4.89
CA MET A 17 -0.08 8.24 -3.99
C MET A 17 -1.52 8.08 -3.54
N MET A 18 -2.42 7.72 -4.46
CA MET A 18 -3.81 7.39 -4.13
C MET A 18 -3.88 6.17 -3.21
N GLN A 19 -3.16 5.09 -3.51
CA GLN A 19 -3.10 3.92 -2.62
C GLN A 19 -2.58 4.29 -1.22
N GLY A 20 -1.55 5.13 -1.15
CA GLY A 20 -1.01 5.67 0.09
C GLY A 20 -2.06 6.41 0.91
N LEU A 21 -2.92 7.21 0.27
CA LEU A 21 -4.01 7.94 0.93
C LEU A 21 -4.91 6.99 1.73
N VAL A 22 -5.37 5.91 1.08
CA VAL A 22 -6.24 4.92 1.71
C VAL A 22 -5.50 4.10 2.75
N LEU A 23 -4.23 3.73 2.50
CA LEU A 23 -3.37 3.10 3.51
C LEU A 23 -3.22 3.96 4.77
N GLY A 24 -3.10 5.28 4.61
CA GLY A 24 -3.09 6.24 5.71
C GLY A 24 -4.40 6.22 6.50
N VAL A 25 -5.54 6.15 5.80
CA VAL A 25 -6.87 5.98 6.41
C VAL A 25 -6.92 4.70 7.25
N VAL A 26 -6.54 3.55 6.69
CA VAL A 26 -6.55 2.28 7.44
C VAL A 26 -5.59 2.35 8.65
N GLY A 27 -4.41 2.95 8.47
CA GLY A 27 -3.39 3.07 9.51
C GLY A 27 -3.78 3.99 10.67
N CYS A 28 -4.72 4.92 10.48
CA CYS A 28 -5.19 5.82 11.54
C CYS A 28 -6.40 5.29 12.31
N VAL A 29 -7.13 4.27 11.81
CA VAL A 29 -8.30 3.69 12.50
C VAL A 29 -7.97 3.24 13.93
N PRO A 30 -6.87 2.50 14.23
CA PRO A 30 -6.52 2.15 15.61
C PRO A 30 -6.30 3.36 16.52
N LEU A 31 -5.76 4.46 15.98
CA LEU A 31 -5.58 5.70 16.75
C LEU A 31 -6.92 6.34 17.09
N VAL A 32 -7.88 6.34 16.17
CA VAL A 32 -9.23 6.88 16.38
C VAL A 32 -10.01 5.99 17.37
N MET A 33 -9.96 4.67 17.19
CA MET A 33 -10.53 3.71 18.15
C MET A 33 -9.97 3.91 19.56
N ASN A 34 -8.66 4.14 19.68
CA ASN A 34 -8.03 4.41 20.98
C ASN A 34 -8.55 5.70 21.63
N THR A 35 -8.84 6.76 20.86
CA THR A 35 -9.44 7.99 21.41
C THR A 35 -10.90 7.83 21.82
N MET A 36 -11.61 6.86 21.23
CA MET A 36 -12.99 6.51 21.57
C MET A 36 -13.09 5.51 22.74
N GLY A 37 -11.96 5.12 23.35
CA GLY A 37 -11.93 4.21 24.48
C GLY A 37 -12.09 2.72 24.13
N VAL A 38 -11.91 2.35 22.86
CA VAL A 38 -11.99 0.95 22.38
C VAL A 38 -10.82 0.12 22.92
N ASP A 39 -11.13 -1.08 23.41
CA ASP A 39 -10.15 -1.99 24.00
C ASP A 39 -9.06 -2.42 23.01
N MET A 40 -7.87 -2.71 23.55
CA MET A 40 -6.73 -3.17 22.76
C MET A 40 -7.00 -4.49 22.04
N GLU A 41 -7.83 -5.37 22.60
CA GLU A 41 -8.23 -6.62 21.95
C GLU A 41 -9.00 -6.37 20.65
N GLN A 42 -9.94 -5.42 20.67
CA GLN A 42 -10.71 -5.04 19.49
C GLN A 42 -9.84 -4.34 18.44
N GLN A 43 -8.86 -3.53 18.86
CA GLN A 43 -7.86 -2.97 17.95
C GLN A 43 -7.00 -4.06 17.31
N ALA A 44 -6.69 -5.14 18.05
CA ALA A 44 -5.98 -6.29 17.50
C ALA A 44 -6.85 -7.04 16.47
N ILE A 45 -8.16 -7.19 16.70
CA ILE A 45 -9.09 -7.75 15.70
C ILE A 45 -9.03 -6.92 14.41
N PHE A 46 -9.05 -5.59 14.51
CA PHE A 46 -8.96 -4.71 13.34
C PHE A 46 -7.67 -4.91 12.53
N SER A 47 -6.55 -5.28 13.16
CA SER A 47 -5.29 -5.54 12.43
C SER A 47 -5.41 -6.65 11.37
N MET A 48 -6.41 -7.54 11.51
CA MET A 48 -6.73 -8.57 10.53
C MET A 48 -7.18 -8.00 9.18
N ALA A 49 -7.63 -6.74 9.14
CA ALA A 49 -7.93 -6.05 7.88
C ALA A 49 -6.72 -5.97 6.94
N MET A 50 -5.48 -6.04 7.46
CA MET A 50 -4.25 -5.99 6.65
C MET A 50 -3.85 -7.33 6.02
N VAL A 51 -4.49 -8.44 6.39
CA VAL A 51 -4.17 -9.78 5.89
C VAL A 51 -4.11 -9.87 4.36
N PRO A 52 -5.00 -9.24 3.57
CA PRO A 52 -4.94 -9.33 2.11
C PRO A 52 -3.62 -8.83 1.51
N PHE A 53 -2.94 -7.85 2.12
CA PHE A 53 -1.61 -7.43 1.65
C PHE A 53 -0.56 -8.53 1.83
N SER A 54 -0.62 -9.27 2.93
CA SER A 54 0.31 -10.36 3.24
C SER A 54 0.17 -11.53 2.26
N VAL A 55 -1.04 -11.78 1.75
CA VAL A 55 -1.32 -12.88 0.81
C VAL A 55 -1.34 -12.45 -0.65
N LYS A 56 -0.77 -11.28 -1.01
CA LYS A 56 -0.82 -10.74 -2.37
C LYS A 56 -0.30 -11.68 -3.46
N ILE A 57 0.63 -12.57 -3.11
CA ILE A 57 1.16 -13.59 -4.03
C ILE A 57 0.10 -14.57 -4.54
N LEU A 58 -0.97 -14.80 -3.76
CA LEU A 58 -2.09 -15.66 -4.15
C LEU A 58 -3.07 -14.95 -5.09
N TRP A 59 -3.21 -13.63 -4.94
CA TRP A 59 -4.09 -12.82 -5.77
C TRP A 59 -3.49 -12.53 -7.15
N ALA A 60 -2.15 -12.46 -7.24
CA ALA A 60 -1.46 -12.05 -8.47
C ALA A 60 -1.82 -12.92 -9.69
N PRO A 61 -1.77 -14.27 -9.65
CA PRO A 61 -2.11 -15.10 -10.81
C PRO A 61 -3.56 -14.96 -11.27
N ILE A 62 -4.48 -14.64 -10.34
CA ILE A 62 -5.90 -14.47 -10.64
C ILE A 62 -6.09 -13.17 -11.43
N VAL A 63 -5.57 -12.06 -10.89
CA VAL A 63 -5.63 -10.73 -11.53
C VAL A 63 -4.89 -10.74 -12.87
N ASP A 64 -3.78 -11.45 -12.95
CA ASP A 64 -2.99 -11.63 -14.17
C ASP A 64 -3.70 -12.48 -15.23
N SER A 65 -4.72 -13.26 -14.91
CA SER A 65 -5.34 -14.16 -15.89
C SER A 65 -6.59 -13.62 -16.56
N ILE A 66 -7.26 -12.66 -15.92
CA ILE A 66 -8.56 -12.17 -16.36
C ILE A 66 -8.35 -10.92 -17.20
N SER A 67 -8.73 -11.01 -18.48
CA SER A 67 -8.70 -9.90 -19.43
C SER A 67 -10.11 -9.40 -19.73
N PHE A 68 -10.29 -8.09 -19.79
CA PHE A 68 -11.59 -7.44 -20.05
C PHE A 68 -11.75 -6.98 -21.51
N GLY A 69 -11.18 -7.72 -22.47
CA GLY A 69 -11.38 -7.49 -23.90
C GLY A 69 -11.02 -6.06 -24.33
N LYS A 70 -12.04 -5.27 -24.72
CA LYS A 70 -11.88 -3.90 -25.28
C LYS A 70 -11.40 -2.85 -24.29
N LEU A 71 -11.53 -3.11 -22.98
CA LEU A 71 -11.16 -2.16 -21.92
C LEU A 71 -9.67 -2.27 -21.50
N GLY A 72 -8.93 -3.17 -22.13
CA GLY A 72 -7.54 -3.48 -21.77
C GLY A 72 -7.45 -4.56 -20.70
N TRP A 73 -6.23 -4.82 -20.23
CA TRP A 73 -5.95 -5.86 -19.27
C TRP A 73 -5.88 -5.32 -17.83
N ARG A 74 -5.12 -4.24 -17.62
CA ARG A 74 -4.72 -3.80 -16.28
C ARG A 74 -5.59 -2.66 -15.75
N LYS A 75 -5.96 -1.74 -16.64
CA LYS A 75 -6.80 -0.60 -16.29
C LYS A 75 -8.15 -0.97 -15.65
N PRO A 76 -8.88 -2.01 -16.10
CA PRO A 76 -10.21 -2.32 -15.56
C PRO A 76 -10.16 -2.81 -14.11
N TRP A 77 -9.12 -3.58 -13.76
CA TRP A 77 -8.87 -3.99 -12.39
C TRP A 77 -8.60 -2.81 -11.46
N ILE A 78 -7.81 -1.83 -11.91
CA ILE A 78 -7.54 -0.61 -11.15
C ILE A 78 -8.83 0.17 -10.93
N VAL A 79 -9.62 0.40 -11.98
CA VAL A 79 -10.88 1.15 -11.88
C VAL A 79 -11.90 0.42 -10.98
N PHE A 80 -12.02 -0.90 -11.13
CA PHE A 80 -12.93 -1.72 -10.32
C PHE A 80 -12.56 -1.67 -8.84
N ALA A 81 -11.29 -1.93 -8.52
CA ALA A 81 -10.78 -1.85 -7.17
C ALA A 81 -10.98 -0.45 -6.59
N GLN A 82 -10.66 0.60 -7.35
CA GLN A 82 -10.79 1.96 -6.87
C GLN A 82 -12.24 2.40 -6.63
N SER A 83 -13.16 1.95 -7.48
CA SER A 83 -14.59 2.23 -7.33
C SER A 83 -15.16 1.58 -6.06
N ILE A 84 -14.80 0.32 -5.79
CA ILE A 84 -15.22 -0.38 -4.56
C ILE A 84 -14.66 0.31 -3.32
N VAL A 85 -13.37 0.67 -3.34
CA VAL A 85 -12.74 1.40 -2.22
C VAL A 85 -13.45 2.73 -1.98
N GLY A 86 -13.71 3.51 -3.02
CA GLY A 86 -14.44 4.79 -2.90
C GLY A 86 -15.83 4.60 -2.30
N ALA A 87 -16.59 3.60 -2.76
CA ALA A 87 -17.92 3.29 -2.24
C ALA A 87 -17.90 2.81 -0.78
N LEU A 88 -16.95 1.93 -0.42
CA LEU A 88 -16.81 1.44 0.95
C LEU A 88 -16.34 2.53 1.91
N LEU A 89 -15.48 3.45 1.48
CA LEU A 89 -15.09 4.62 2.27
C LEU A 89 -16.27 5.58 2.48
N ALA A 90 -17.13 5.76 1.47
CA ALA A 90 -18.36 6.53 1.63
C ALA A 90 -19.30 5.84 2.64
N GLY A 91 -19.48 4.51 2.54
CA GLY A 91 -20.25 3.74 3.50
C GLY A 91 -19.69 3.86 4.93
N ALA A 92 -18.37 3.69 5.08
CA ALA A 92 -17.69 3.85 6.35
C ALA A 92 -17.86 5.28 6.90
N SER A 93 -17.86 6.32 6.06
CA SER A 93 -18.11 7.69 6.52
C SER A 93 -19.49 7.91 7.13
N LEU A 94 -20.46 7.04 6.85
CA LEU A 94 -21.81 7.13 7.41
C LEU A 94 -21.98 6.25 8.66
N SER A 95 -21.28 5.12 8.72
CA SER A 95 -21.46 4.12 9.76
C SER A 95 -20.34 4.05 10.81
N PHE A 96 -19.19 4.71 10.61
CA PHE A 96 -18.02 4.53 11.45
C PHE A 96 -18.31 4.75 12.95
N ASP A 97 -18.83 5.92 13.31
CA ASP A 97 -19.10 6.26 14.72
C ASP A 97 -20.10 5.27 15.33
N THR A 98 -21.19 4.98 14.62
CA THR A 98 -22.22 4.04 15.08
C THR A 98 -21.68 2.62 15.29
N LEU A 99 -20.79 2.14 14.42
CA LEU A 99 -20.20 0.81 14.54
C LEU A 99 -19.22 0.72 15.70
N VAL A 100 -18.47 1.81 15.96
CA VAL A 100 -17.54 1.86 17.08
C VAL A 100 -18.30 1.97 18.41
N GLU A 101 -19.32 2.83 18.49
CA GLU A 101 -20.15 3.00 19.69
C GLU A 101 -20.94 1.72 20.04
N ASN A 102 -21.43 0.99 19.04
CA ASN A 102 -22.12 -0.29 19.26
C ASN A 102 -21.16 -1.46 19.57
N GLY A 103 -19.84 -1.27 19.43
CA GLY A 103 -18.85 -2.33 19.61
C GLY A 103 -18.76 -3.33 18.45
N ASP A 104 -19.33 -3.00 17.28
CA ASP A 104 -19.38 -3.85 16.07
C ASP A 104 -18.04 -3.82 15.28
N ILE A 105 -16.93 -3.97 15.99
CA ILE A 105 -15.57 -3.87 15.42
C ILE A 105 -15.29 -4.99 14.40
N ALA A 106 -15.96 -6.14 14.52
CA ALA A 106 -15.87 -7.22 13.53
C ALA A 106 -16.41 -6.80 12.15
N LEU A 107 -17.55 -6.10 12.12
CA LEU A 107 -18.13 -5.61 10.87
C LEU A 107 -17.25 -4.51 10.25
N LEU A 108 -16.74 -3.60 11.09
CA LEU A 108 -15.77 -2.59 10.68
C LEU A 108 -14.52 -3.25 10.07
N THR A 109 -13.98 -4.28 10.74
CA THR A 109 -12.83 -5.06 10.26
C THR A 109 -13.13 -5.71 8.92
N GLY A 110 -14.32 -6.29 8.74
CA GLY A 110 -14.76 -6.87 7.46
C GLY A 110 -14.81 -5.85 6.33
N MET A 111 -15.35 -4.65 6.58
CA MET A 111 -15.36 -3.58 5.58
C MET A 111 -13.93 -3.18 5.17
N TYR A 112 -13.06 -2.96 6.14
CA TYR A 112 -11.67 -2.58 5.89
C TYR A 112 -10.85 -3.72 5.27
N PHE A 113 -11.16 -4.97 5.57
CA PHE A 113 -10.58 -6.15 4.91
C PHE A 113 -10.87 -6.13 3.41
N VAL A 114 -12.11 -5.80 3.00
CA VAL A 114 -12.46 -5.68 1.58
C VAL A 114 -11.77 -4.47 0.94
N ILE A 115 -11.70 -3.33 1.63
CA ILE A 115 -10.93 -2.16 1.16
C ILE A 115 -9.48 -2.54 0.89
N VAL A 116 -8.82 -3.18 1.86
CA VAL A 116 -7.43 -3.61 1.74
C VAL A 116 -7.27 -4.67 0.64
N GLY A 117 -8.19 -5.62 0.51
CA GLY A 117 -8.20 -6.58 -0.59
C GLY A 117 -8.24 -5.90 -1.97
N CYS A 118 -9.05 -4.85 -2.12
CA CYS A 118 -9.10 -4.06 -3.34
C CYS A 118 -7.79 -3.27 -3.57
N LEU A 119 -7.20 -2.71 -2.51
CA LEU A 119 -5.88 -2.07 -2.61
C LEU A 119 -4.79 -3.06 -3.03
N THR A 120 -4.85 -4.31 -2.58
CA THR A 120 -3.94 -5.38 -3.03
C THR A 120 -4.10 -5.67 -4.51
N ILE A 121 -5.34 -5.77 -5.01
CA ILE A 121 -5.62 -5.97 -6.45
C ILE A 121 -5.07 -4.79 -7.26
N GLN A 122 -5.23 -3.57 -6.76
CA GLN A 122 -4.67 -2.38 -7.38
C GLN A 122 -3.14 -2.40 -7.38
N ASP A 123 -2.48 -2.74 -6.27
CA ASP A 123 -1.02 -2.84 -6.13
C ASP A 123 -0.45 -3.78 -7.21
N ILE A 124 -1.01 -4.99 -7.31
CA ILE A 124 -0.62 -6.00 -8.32
C ILE A 124 -0.84 -5.46 -9.74
N SER A 125 -1.97 -4.82 -9.98
CA SER A 125 -2.31 -4.30 -11.31
C SER A 125 -1.38 -3.17 -11.74
N VAL A 126 -1.03 -2.26 -10.83
CA VAL A 126 -0.12 -1.15 -11.08
C VAL A 126 1.32 -1.65 -11.22
N ASP A 127 1.77 -2.58 -10.38
CA ASP A 127 3.08 -3.24 -10.49
C ASP A 127 3.25 -3.86 -11.89
N GLY A 128 2.25 -4.62 -12.35
CA GLY A 128 2.26 -5.24 -13.68
C GLY A 128 2.16 -4.23 -14.83
N TRP A 129 1.39 -3.16 -14.64
CA TRP A 129 1.24 -2.13 -15.66
C TRP A 129 2.48 -1.24 -15.81
N ALA A 130 3.19 -0.97 -14.72
CA ALA A 130 4.40 -0.15 -14.72
C ALA A 130 5.50 -0.73 -15.62
N CYS A 131 5.63 -2.06 -15.68
CA CYS A 131 6.54 -2.75 -16.61
C CYS A 131 6.22 -2.51 -18.10
N SER A 132 4.97 -2.16 -18.43
CA SER A 132 4.55 -1.84 -19.81
C SER A 132 4.59 -0.34 -20.12
N LEU A 133 4.57 0.51 -19.09
CA LEU A 133 4.57 1.98 -19.23
C LEU A 133 5.98 2.58 -19.26
N LEU A 134 6.98 1.85 -18.77
CA LEU A 134 8.34 2.33 -18.59
C LEU A 134 9.32 1.51 -19.43
N SER A 135 10.29 2.19 -20.03
CA SER A 135 11.40 1.53 -20.69
C SER A 135 12.18 0.64 -19.70
N PRO A 136 12.80 -0.47 -20.14
CA PRO A 136 13.50 -1.42 -19.27
C PRO A 136 14.53 -0.80 -18.31
N GLU A 137 15.14 0.32 -18.71
CA GLU A 137 16.08 1.08 -17.89
C GLU A 137 15.44 1.71 -16.64
N TYR A 138 14.16 2.07 -16.70
CA TYR A 138 13.41 2.77 -15.65
C TYR A 138 12.44 1.87 -14.89
N VAL A 139 12.28 0.60 -15.27
CA VAL A 139 11.44 -0.36 -14.52
C VAL A 139 11.94 -0.52 -13.09
N GLY A 140 13.24 -0.44 -12.82
CA GLY A 140 13.77 -0.48 -11.44
C GLY A 140 13.41 0.74 -10.58
N MET A 141 12.97 1.86 -11.19
CA MET A 141 12.55 3.07 -10.49
C MET A 141 11.11 2.97 -9.95
N THR A 142 10.31 2.01 -10.41
CA THR A 142 8.91 1.83 -9.98
C THR A 142 8.80 1.63 -8.47
N ALA A 143 9.71 0.85 -7.87
CA ALA A 143 9.74 0.63 -6.42
C ALA A 143 9.92 1.93 -5.63
N ASN A 144 10.68 2.90 -6.16
CA ASN A 144 10.82 4.22 -5.54
C ASN A 144 9.58 5.07 -5.70
N LEU A 145 8.98 5.05 -6.89
CA LEU A 145 7.73 5.77 -7.15
C LEU A 145 6.61 5.22 -6.26
N GLN A 146 6.58 3.91 -6.04
CA GLN A 146 5.69 3.23 -5.10
C GLN A 146 5.94 3.70 -3.67
N LEU A 147 7.16 3.58 -3.16
CA LEU A 147 7.48 4.02 -1.80
C LEU A 147 7.19 5.51 -1.59
N ALA A 148 7.65 6.38 -2.49
CA ALA A 148 7.45 7.82 -2.39
C ALA A 148 5.97 8.18 -2.47
N GLY A 149 5.24 7.62 -3.44
CA GLY A 149 3.81 7.82 -3.60
C GLY A 149 3.05 7.36 -2.36
N GLN A 150 3.25 6.13 -1.93
CA GLN A 150 2.57 5.58 -0.75
C GLN A 150 2.87 6.38 0.51
N LEU A 151 4.11 6.82 0.73
CA LEU A 151 4.47 7.66 1.88
C LEU A 151 3.74 9.01 1.83
N ILE A 152 3.83 9.73 0.70
CA ILE A 152 3.17 11.03 0.54
C ILE A 152 1.66 10.90 0.74
N GLY A 153 1.04 9.88 0.13
CA GLY A 153 -0.37 9.58 0.32
C GLY A 153 -0.71 9.27 1.78
N ALA A 154 0.06 8.40 2.44
CA ALA A 154 -0.19 7.99 3.81
C ALA A 154 0.04 9.11 4.83
N PHE A 155 0.71 10.20 4.45
CA PHE A 155 0.85 11.38 5.30
C PHE A 155 -0.34 12.35 5.21
N SER A 156 -1.22 12.20 4.23
CA SER A 156 -2.38 13.08 4.05
C SER A 156 -3.27 13.21 5.29
N TRP A 157 -3.46 12.13 6.07
CA TRP A 157 -4.25 12.20 7.31
C TRP A 157 -3.59 13.07 8.38
N ASN A 158 -2.25 13.07 8.49
CA ASN A 158 -1.56 13.94 9.46
C ASN A 158 -1.78 15.41 9.11
N ILE A 159 -1.75 15.75 7.81
CA ILE A 159 -2.05 17.11 7.33
C ILE A 159 -3.50 17.44 7.68
N TYR A 160 -4.44 16.56 7.34
CA TYR A 160 -5.86 16.77 7.64
C TYR A 160 -6.11 17.08 9.12
N PHE A 161 -5.63 16.23 10.03
CA PHE A 161 -5.82 16.40 11.47
C PHE A 161 -4.96 17.50 12.12
N SER A 162 -3.96 18.04 11.41
CA SER A 162 -3.15 19.17 11.93
C SER A 162 -3.70 20.53 11.51
N PHE A 163 -4.40 20.60 10.36
CA PHE A 163 -4.86 21.85 9.76
C PHE A 163 -6.36 22.08 9.88
N LEU A 164 -7.17 21.02 9.99
CA LEU A 164 -8.61 21.16 10.23
C LEU A 164 -8.89 21.09 11.72
N ASP A 165 -9.76 22.00 12.19
CA ASP A 165 -10.19 22.07 13.59
C ASP A 165 -10.60 20.70 14.13
N GLU A 166 -10.38 20.47 15.43
CA GLU A 166 -10.80 19.26 16.16
C GLU A 166 -12.31 18.95 16.01
N THR A 167 -13.09 19.93 15.52
CA THR A 167 -14.52 19.81 15.20
C THR A 167 -14.80 18.93 13.98
N ILE A 168 -13.84 18.75 13.07
CA ILE A 168 -14.04 17.99 11.84
C ILE A 168 -13.63 16.53 12.09
N GLY A 169 -14.61 15.75 12.56
CA GLY A 169 -14.43 14.34 12.94
C GLY A 169 -13.92 13.42 11.81
N TYR A 170 -13.46 12.24 12.22
CA TYR A 170 -12.96 11.19 11.33
C TYR A 170 -13.94 10.78 10.19
N PRO A 171 -15.27 10.72 10.39
CA PRO A 171 -16.20 10.42 9.30
C PRO A 171 -16.14 11.44 8.15
N SER A 172 -15.96 12.73 8.46
CA SER A 172 -15.80 13.78 7.45
C SER A 172 -14.53 13.59 6.62
N PHE A 173 -13.45 13.12 7.27
CA PHE A 173 -12.21 12.75 6.56
C PHE A 173 -12.45 11.59 5.59
N LEU A 174 -13.12 10.53 6.04
CA LEU A 174 -13.49 9.39 5.18
C LEU A 174 -14.29 9.83 3.96
N ARG A 175 -15.25 10.75 4.14
CA ARG A 175 -16.06 11.30 3.05
C ARG A 175 -15.20 12.08 2.04
N TYR A 176 -14.30 12.93 2.51
CA TYR A 176 -13.37 13.67 1.65
C TYR A 176 -12.48 12.73 0.84
N VAL A 177 -11.87 11.74 1.51
CA VAL A 177 -11.02 10.74 0.88
C VAL A 177 -11.82 9.95 -0.16
N SER A 178 -13.05 9.52 0.16
CA SER A 178 -13.92 8.81 -0.78
C SER A 178 -14.19 9.62 -2.06
N ILE A 179 -14.61 10.88 -1.94
CA ILE A 179 -14.89 11.75 -3.10
C ILE A 179 -13.63 11.93 -3.94
N PHE A 180 -12.51 12.24 -3.29
CA PHE A 180 -11.22 12.42 -3.97
C PHE A 180 -10.81 11.13 -4.71
N TYR A 181 -10.98 9.98 -4.09
CA TYR A 181 -10.66 8.67 -4.69
C TYR A 181 -11.54 8.36 -5.91
N LEU A 182 -12.85 8.65 -5.84
CA LEU A 182 -13.78 8.45 -6.96
C LEU A 182 -13.49 9.40 -8.13
N VAL A 183 -13.17 10.67 -7.85
CA VAL A 183 -12.77 11.64 -8.87
C VAL A 183 -11.46 11.21 -9.54
N ALA A 184 -10.48 10.77 -8.75
CA ALA A 184 -9.23 10.23 -9.28
C ALA A 184 -9.48 8.97 -10.16
N THR A 185 -10.40 8.10 -9.76
CA THR A 185 -10.80 6.92 -10.55
C THR A 185 -11.38 7.33 -11.90
N ALA A 186 -12.27 8.33 -11.92
CA ALA A 186 -12.82 8.87 -13.16
C ALA A 186 -11.72 9.48 -14.06
N ALA A 187 -10.77 10.19 -13.46
CA ALA A 187 -9.61 10.73 -14.19
C ALA A 187 -8.75 9.62 -14.81
N VAL A 188 -8.49 8.52 -14.08
CA VAL A 188 -7.76 7.35 -14.62
C VAL A 188 -8.54 6.71 -15.78
N LEU A 189 -9.86 6.61 -15.66
CA LEU A 189 -10.73 6.07 -16.71
C LEU A 189 -10.68 6.91 -17.99
N VAL A 190 -10.64 8.25 -17.89
CA VAL A 190 -10.66 9.14 -19.06
C VAL A 190 -9.26 9.39 -19.63
N LEU A 191 -8.26 9.67 -18.78
CA LEU A 191 -6.97 10.22 -19.21
C LEU A 191 -5.93 9.15 -19.55
N VAL A 192 -6.06 7.95 -18.99
CA VAL A 192 -5.04 6.91 -19.18
C VAL A 192 -5.54 5.88 -20.18
N LYS A 193 -4.97 5.88 -21.39
CA LYS A 193 -5.23 4.84 -22.38
C LYS A 193 -4.42 3.59 -22.01
N ASP A 194 -5.10 2.45 -21.96
CA ASP A 194 -4.43 1.18 -21.76
C ASP A 194 -3.87 0.70 -23.10
N THR A 195 -2.54 0.61 -23.20
CA THR A 195 -1.82 0.07 -24.37
C THR A 195 -1.51 -1.42 -24.22
N SER A 196 -1.94 -2.06 -23.11
CA SER A 196 -1.71 -3.49 -22.90
C SER A 196 -2.45 -4.32 -23.94
N LYS A 197 -1.72 -5.21 -24.60
CA LYS A 197 -2.29 -6.16 -25.55
C LYS A 197 -3.04 -7.25 -24.78
N PRO A 198 -4.25 -7.65 -25.20
CA PRO A 198 -4.92 -8.80 -24.62
C PRO A 198 -4.16 -10.07 -25.02
N GLU A 199 -3.43 -10.67 -24.09
CA GLU A 199 -3.02 -12.06 -24.19
C GLU A 199 -4.25 -12.97 -23.98
N ASN A 200 -4.40 -14.00 -24.82
CA ASN A 200 -5.57 -14.87 -24.81
C ASN A 200 -5.42 -15.91 -23.68
N ASN A 201 -5.59 -15.50 -22.42
CA ASN A 201 -5.37 -16.38 -21.27
C ASN A 201 -6.68 -17.04 -20.81
N SER A 202 -6.70 -18.38 -20.90
CA SER A 202 -7.76 -19.24 -20.33
C SER A 202 -7.47 -19.53 -18.84
N TRP A 203 -8.46 -20.04 -18.09
CA TRP A 203 -8.30 -20.54 -16.71
C TRP A 203 -7.17 -21.59 -16.56
N SER A 204 -6.80 -22.30 -17.62
CA SER A 204 -5.62 -23.18 -17.63
C SER A 204 -4.30 -22.43 -17.43
N SER A 205 -4.25 -21.14 -17.79
CA SER A 205 -3.10 -20.25 -17.60
C SER A 205 -2.91 -19.90 -16.12
N VAL A 206 -3.99 -19.75 -15.34
CA VAL A 206 -3.91 -19.50 -13.88
C VAL A 206 -3.17 -20.63 -13.18
N SER A 207 -3.60 -21.87 -13.43
CA SER A 207 -3.00 -23.06 -12.81
C SER A 207 -1.52 -23.18 -13.20
N ASN A 208 -1.19 -22.93 -14.46
CA ASN A 208 0.20 -22.91 -14.92
C ASN A 208 1.04 -21.81 -14.25
N SER A 209 0.47 -20.61 -14.05
CA SER A 209 1.13 -19.52 -13.32
C SER A 209 1.39 -19.89 -11.85
N PHE A 210 0.42 -20.50 -11.17
CA PHE A 210 0.64 -21.04 -9.81
C PHE A 210 1.73 -22.11 -9.80
N LEU A 211 1.70 -23.06 -10.73
CA LEU A 211 2.74 -24.10 -10.85
C LEU A 211 4.12 -23.49 -11.10
N ASN A 212 4.22 -22.43 -11.89
CA ASN A 212 5.47 -21.73 -12.14
C ASN A 212 5.98 -21.00 -10.89
N ILE A 213 5.10 -20.33 -10.13
CA ILE A 213 5.46 -19.75 -8.83
C ILE A 213 5.95 -20.83 -7.86
N PHE A 214 5.25 -21.96 -7.77
CA PHE A 214 5.67 -23.10 -6.95
C PHE A 214 7.03 -23.68 -7.37
N LYS A 215 7.30 -23.75 -8.68
CA LYS A 215 8.63 -24.17 -9.18
C LYS A 215 9.72 -23.17 -8.80
N LEU A 216 9.45 -21.86 -8.90
CA LEU A 216 10.39 -20.81 -8.50
C LEU A 216 10.67 -20.87 -6.99
N LEU A 217 9.65 -21.08 -6.15
CA LEU A 217 9.82 -21.23 -4.71
C LEU A 217 10.68 -22.43 -4.31
N LYS A 218 10.84 -23.44 -5.18
CA LYS A 218 11.75 -24.59 -4.93
C LYS A 218 13.22 -24.29 -5.22
N LEU A 219 13.54 -23.16 -5.86
CA LEU A 219 14.93 -22.80 -6.15
C LEU A 219 15.65 -22.38 -4.87
N LYS A 220 16.80 -23.02 -4.57
CA LYS A 220 17.60 -22.76 -3.36
C LYS A 220 17.89 -21.26 -3.12
N PRO A 221 18.26 -20.43 -4.13
CA PRO A 221 18.48 -19.00 -3.91
C PRO A 221 17.23 -18.26 -3.45
N ILE A 222 16.05 -18.64 -3.96
CA ILE A 222 14.77 -18.02 -3.58
C ILE A 222 14.40 -18.42 -2.16
N ILE A 223 14.58 -19.69 -1.78
CA ILE A 223 14.35 -20.15 -0.40
C ILE A 223 15.23 -19.39 0.59
N ILE A 224 16.52 -19.23 0.30
CA ILE A 224 17.45 -18.46 1.14
C ILE A 224 16.98 -17.01 1.26
N LEU A 225 16.55 -16.40 0.15
CA LEU A 225 16.02 -15.03 0.16
C LEU A 225 14.74 -14.91 0.99
N VAL A 226 13.81 -15.87 0.88
CA VAL A 226 12.57 -15.89 1.67
C VAL A 226 12.87 -16.04 3.16
N ILE A 227 13.75 -16.97 3.55
CA ILE A 227 14.16 -17.14 4.95
C ILE A 227 14.80 -15.86 5.47
N PHE A 228 15.68 -15.23 4.68
CA PHE A 228 16.29 -13.96 5.05
C PHE A 228 15.24 -12.86 5.24
N CYS A 229 14.33 -12.67 4.28
CA CYS A 229 13.27 -11.66 4.38
C CYS A 229 12.35 -11.89 5.59
N LEU A 230 11.98 -13.13 5.89
CA LEU A 230 11.13 -13.47 7.05
C LEU A 230 11.85 -13.26 8.39
N THR A 231 13.14 -13.61 8.49
CA THR A 231 13.90 -13.50 9.74
C THR A 231 14.42 -12.10 10.01
N SER A 232 14.76 -11.35 8.96
CA SER A 232 15.39 -10.04 9.06
C SER A 232 14.57 -8.99 9.81
N LYS A 233 13.23 -9.08 9.76
CA LYS A 233 12.33 -8.14 10.45
C LYS A 233 12.02 -8.52 11.89
N ILE A 234 12.26 -9.77 12.30
CA ILE A 234 11.97 -10.25 13.66
C ILE A 234 12.80 -9.47 14.70
N GLY A 235 14.07 -9.20 14.40
CA GLY A 235 14.95 -8.44 15.30
C GLY A 235 14.53 -6.98 15.53
N PHE A 236 13.73 -6.42 14.63
CA PHE A 236 13.30 -5.01 14.66
C PHE A 236 11.81 -4.85 14.97
N ALA A 237 11.04 -5.94 15.07
CA ALA A 237 9.65 -5.90 15.52
C ALA A 237 9.47 -5.15 16.87
N PRO A 238 10.38 -5.24 17.85
CA PRO A 238 10.28 -4.47 19.09
C PRO A 238 10.51 -2.95 18.91
N HIS A 239 11.16 -2.52 17.83
CA HIS A 239 11.51 -1.12 17.60
C HIS A 239 10.28 -0.26 17.22
N GLY A 240 9.28 -0.84 16.54
CA GLY A 240 8.08 -0.12 16.13
C GLY A 240 7.08 0.07 17.27
N GLU A 241 6.31 -0.96 17.56
CA GLU A 241 5.18 -0.85 18.49
C GLU A 241 5.62 -0.84 19.96
N ALA A 242 6.58 -1.69 20.35
CA ALA A 242 6.99 -1.78 21.75
C ALA A 242 7.77 -0.54 22.22
N LEU A 243 8.52 0.12 21.34
CA LEU A 243 9.16 1.41 21.64
C LEU A 243 8.11 2.50 21.86
N MET A 244 7.08 2.58 21.01
CA MET A 244 5.99 3.55 21.14
C MET A 244 5.26 3.38 22.48
N LEU A 245 4.95 2.14 22.87
CA LEU A 245 4.31 1.82 24.14
C LEU A 245 5.21 2.18 25.34
N LYS A 246 6.51 1.87 25.29
CA LYS A 246 7.47 2.21 26.36
C LYS A 246 7.71 3.72 26.49
N LEU A 247 7.75 4.46 25.39
CA LEU A 247 7.92 5.91 25.42
C LEU A 247 6.65 6.63 25.91
N ARG A 248 5.46 6.09 25.60
CA ARG A 248 4.21 6.54 26.21
C ARG A 248 4.21 6.34 27.72
N ALA A 249 4.72 5.20 28.20
CA ALA A 249 4.91 4.93 29.63
C ALA A 249 5.93 5.87 30.30
N ARG A 250 6.78 6.56 29.53
CA ARG A 250 7.74 7.58 30.00
C ARG A 250 7.27 9.03 29.77
N CYS A 251 5.97 9.25 29.57
CA CYS A 251 5.37 10.58 29.38
C CYS A 251 5.92 11.39 28.19
N VAL A 252 6.46 10.74 27.16
CA VAL A 252 6.84 11.45 25.93
C VAL A 252 5.59 11.88 25.18
N GLU A 253 5.46 13.17 24.87
CA GLU A 253 4.33 13.69 24.12
C GLU A 253 4.23 13.06 22.72
N LYS A 254 2.99 12.69 22.33
CA LYS A 254 2.66 12.13 21.00
C LYS A 254 3.15 13.04 19.84
N LYS A 255 3.21 14.35 20.07
CA LYS A 255 3.69 15.36 19.11
C LYS A 255 5.20 15.27 18.84
N VAL A 256 6.01 14.87 19.81
CA VAL A 256 7.46 14.69 19.61
C VAL A 256 7.75 13.45 18.77
N PHE A 257 7.04 12.35 19.06
CA PHE A 257 7.17 11.12 18.28
C PHE A 257 6.77 11.31 16.82
N SER A 258 5.60 11.94 16.56
CA SER A 258 5.15 12.20 15.19
C SER A 258 6.19 13.00 14.39
N ARG A 259 6.84 13.99 15.00
CA ARG A 259 7.93 14.77 14.39
C ARG A 259 9.18 13.93 14.09
N VAL A 260 9.63 13.09 15.03
CA VAL A 260 10.81 12.23 14.81
C VAL A 260 10.53 11.18 13.73
N SER A 261 9.38 10.50 13.80
CA SER A 261 8.95 9.54 12.77
C SER A 261 8.78 10.18 11.40
N PHE A 262 8.35 11.44 11.34
CA PHE A 262 8.29 12.21 10.11
C PHE A 262 9.69 12.39 9.49
N PHE A 263 10.66 12.89 10.27
CA PHE A 263 12.03 13.06 9.77
C PHE A 263 12.69 11.73 9.35
N MET A 264 12.49 10.66 10.11
CA MET A 264 13.04 9.34 9.78
C MET A 264 12.47 8.79 8.47
N LYS A 265 11.18 8.99 8.19
CA LYS A 265 10.57 8.56 6.91
C LYS A 265 11.16 9.33 5.71
N PHE A 266 11.45 10.62 5.85
CA PHE A 266 12.14 11.38 4.79
C PHE A 266 13.59 10.91 4.59
N PHE A 267 14.29 10.64 5.69
CA PHE A 267 15.63 10.07 5.65
C PHE A 267 15.66 8.74 4.90
N ASN A 268 14.68 7.87 5.13
CA ASN A 268 14.54 6.60 4.40
C ASN A 268 14.39 6.79 2.89
N VAL A 269 13.55 7.73 2.45
CA VAL A 269 13.37 8.02 1.02
C VAL A 269 14.66 8.55 0.40
N ALA A 270 15.36 9.45 1.10
CA ALA A 270 16.64 10.00 0.64
C ALA A 270 17.72 8.91 0.55
N CYS A 271 17.85 8.06 1.57
CA CYS A 271 18.77 6.92 1.57
C CYS A 271 18.43 5.95 0.42
N ALA A 272 17.17 5.57 0.26
CA ALA A 272 16.74 4.69 -0.82
C ALA A 272 17.11 5.23 -2.21
N ALA A 273 16.90 6.53 -2.44
CA ALA A 273 17.25 7.20 -3.68
C ALA A 273 18.78 7.20 -3.95
N VAL A 274 19.59 7.38 -2.90
CA VAL A 274 21.05 7.32 -3.00
C VAL A 274 21.53 5.89 -3.28
N PHE A 275 21.04 4.90 -2.52
CA PHE A 275 21.45 3.50 -2.65
C PHE A 275 21.14 2.91 -4.03
N ILE A 276 20.08 3.37 -4.69
CA ILE A 276 19.71 2.89 -6.03
C ILE A 276 20.69 3.32 -7.12
N LYS A 277 21.37 4.46 -6.95
CA LYS A 277 22.49 4.83 -7.84
C LYS A 277 23.64 3.81 -7.76
N PHE A 278 23.80 3.15 -6.61
CA PHE A 278 24.87 2.17 -6.36
C PHE A 278 24.47 0.72 -6.69
N THR A 279 23.19 0.34 -6.60
CA THR A 279 22.72 -1.04 -6.90
C THR A 279 22.52 -1.33 -8.39
N ARG A 280 22.69 -0.34 -9.28
CA ARG A 280 22.44 -0.43 -10.74
C ARG A 280 23.25 -1.51 -11.49
N LYS A 281 24.35 -2.04 -10.93
CA LYS A 281 25.24 -3.03 -11.59
C LYS A 281 25.18 -4.47 -11.04
N ARG A 282 24.74 -4.72 -9.79
CA ARG A 282 24.57 -6.06 -9.18
C ARG A 282 23.42 -6.07 -8.18
N SER A 283 22.19 -6.26 -8.64
CA SER A 283 20.98 -5.95 -7.84
C SER A 283 20.84 -6.76 -6.54
N LEU A 284 21.04 -8.08 -6.56
CA LEU A 284 20.72 -8.94 -5.41
C LEU A 284 21.79 -8.89 -4.30
N ILE A 285 23.07 -8.97 -4.69
CA ILE A 285 24.18 -9.02 -3.73
C ILE A 285 24.35 -7.65 -3.04
N THR A 286 24.27 -6.56 -3.80
CA THR A 286 24.36 -5.21 -3.24
C THR A 286 23.17 -4.89 -2.34
N PHE A 287 21.97 -5.42 -2.61
CA PHE A 287 20.83 -5.33 -1.71
C PHE A 287 21.09 -6.01 -0.36
N LEU A 288 21.62 -7.23 -0.35
CA LEU A 288 21.96 -7.95 0.89
C LEU A 288 22.98 -7.20 1.75
N TYR A 289 24.00 -6.60 1.14
CA TYR A 289 24.99 -5.78 1.86
C TYR A 289 24.45 -4.43 2.33
N ALA A 290 23.50 -3.83 1.60
CA ALA A 290 22.88 -2.56 1.97
C ALA A 290 21.74 -2.72 2.99
N TYR A 291 21.22 -3.94 3.16
CA TYR A 291 20.07 -4.22 4.02
C TYR A 291 20.24 -3.77 5.49
N PRO A 292 21.39 -3.99 6.16
CA PRO A 292 21.59 -3.50 7.53
C PRO A 292 21.45 -1.98 7.65
N PHE A 293 21.86 -1.22 6.62
CA PHE A 293 21.72 0.24 6.59
C PHE A 293 20.27 0.67 6.36
N TYR A 294 19.51 -0.12 5.58
CA TYR A 294 18.08 0.10 5.38
C TYR A 294 17.28 -0.07 6.69
N MET A 295 17.71 -0.99 7.56
CA MET A 295 17.08 -1.26 8.85
C MET A 295 17.36 -0.19 9.91
N ILE A 296 18.45 0.58 9.79
CA ILE A 296 18.76 1.68 10.73
C ILE A 296 17.74 2.81 10.61
N GLY A 297 17.09 2.96 9.46
CA GLY A 297 16.11 4.02 9.22
C GLY A 297 14.64 3.61 9.43
N THR A 298 14.32 2.31 9.54
CA THR A 298 12.95 1.79 9.80
C THR A 298 12.61 1.74 11.28
#